data_AF-A0A1H2DUH8-F1
#
_entry.id   AF-A0A1H2DUH8-F1
#
_cell.length_a   1.000
_cell.length_b   1.000
_cell.length_c   1.000
_cell.angle_alpha   90.00
_cell.angle_beta   90.00
_cell.angle_gamma   90.00
#
_symmetry.space_group_name_H-M   'P 1'
#
loop_
_entity.id
_entity.type
_entity.pdbx_description
1 polymer ?
#
loop_
_entity_poly.entity_id
_entity_poly.type
_entity_poly.pdbx_seq_one_letter_code
_entity_poly.pdbx_strand_id
1 'polypeptide(L)'
;MSDPADTPTLSALLPARETFGDLWLHAGPTAWISLLLLAGTTALAVECLLRFRSRSIVPEEEWNHLRALLAAGCHEEALAYCRPRSSFLCAVAETVIEMEVSPRPSDPAAKAERLEEACRRQSSLACRPLLLFSLIGVLAPLIGLTGSVVGIMRAFAGFAGAGEESSLVPLAGSIGPVLTSTACGLLAAIPAFVAYYVFRARADRVLMTAEGAAFDLFPALPRTYRAQSLRRRYDEDREFGLQIAPLIDLLFVLLLFFMVIAAGRGAESELSLRLAGPASASAKAKLAENAAAVRIEIDATGQVFLNRMPIDAATDPALPALRKRLGEIFGKNSDAPVVLIPNAKAKQNRVIDVLQACESAGARHIAFGVPVQ
;
A
#
# COMPACT_ATOMS: atom_id res chain seq x y z
N MET A 1 -24.91 50.82 0.16
CA MET A 1 -24.68 50.26 1.51
C MET A 1 -25.26 48.86 1.48
N SER A 2 -24.42 47.88 1.15
CA SER A 2 -24.77 46.45 1.07
C SER A 2 -23.45 45.70 1.27
N ASP A 3 -23.37 44.97 2.37
CA ASP A 3 -22.17 44.34 2.92
C ASP A 3 -21.47 43.37 1.97
N PRO A 4 -20.12 43.25 2.03
CA PRO A 4 -19.37 42.23 1.33
C PRO A 4 -19.12 41.04 2.28
N ALA A 5 -20.08 40.12 2.42
CA ALA A 5 -19.97 39.00 3.36
C ALA A 5 -20.19 37.60 2.77
N ASP A 6 -20.14 37.45 1.44
CA ASP A 6 -20.31 36.13 0.79
C ASP A 6 -19.05 35.74 -0.01
N THR A 7 -17.91 35.67 0.66
CA THR A 7 -16.78 34.86 0.17
C THR A 7 -16.76 33.55 0.96
N PRO A 8 -16.98 32.38 0.34
CA PRO A 8 -16.88 31.11 1.06
C PRO A 8 -15.46 30.99 1.61
N THR A 9 -15.34 31.04 2.93
CA THR A 9 -14.06 30.97 3.64
C THR A 9 -13.36 29.66 3.32
N LEU A 10 -12.06 29.71 3.05
CA LEU A 10 -11.16 28.59 2.74
C LEU A 10 -11.26 27.38 3.71
N SER A 11 -11.87 27.59 4.89
CA SER A 11 -12.19 26.58 5.89
C SER A 11 -13.24 25.54 5.44
N ALA A 12 -14.07 25.84 4.44
CA ALA A 12 -15.07 24.90 3.91
C ALA A 12 -14.51 23.89 2.89
N LEU A 13 -13.27 24.08 2.43
CA LEU A 13 -12.57 23.22 1.45
C LEU A 13 -11.55 22.27 2.09
N LEU A 14 -11.34 22.35 3.40
CA LEU A 14 -10.54 21.37 4.13
C LEU A 14 -11.49 20.25 4.56
N PRO A 15 -11.22 18.98 4.19
CA PRO A 15 -11.97 17.86 4.75
C PRO A 15 -11.92 18.00 6.27
N ALA A 16 -13.07 17.80 6.92
CA ALA A 16 -13.19 17.86 8.38
C ALA A 16 -11.99 17.14 9.01
N ARG A 17 -11.46 17.66 10.12
CA ARG A 17 -10.45 16.95 10.92
C ARG A 17 -11.08 15.61 11.34
N GLU A 18 -10.92 14.58 10.51
CA GLU A 18 -11.29 13.22 10.84
C GLU A 18 -10.44 12.83 12.05
N THR A 19 -11.11 12.59 13.18
CA THR A 19 -10.42 12.19 14.40
C THR A 19 -9.80 10.82 14.16
N PHE A 20 -8.68 10.49 14.80
CA PHE A 20 -8.06 9.14 14.70
C PHE A 20 -9.08 8.01 14.99
N GLY A 21 -10.08 8.30 15.83
CA GLY A 21 -11.21 7.40 16.10
C GLY A 21 -12.16 7.21 14.91
N ASP A 22 -12.50 8.27 14.18
CA ASP A 22 -13.36 8.20 13.00
C ASP A 22 -12.67 7.40 11.88
N LEU A 23 -11.36 7.58 11.72
CA LEU A 23 -10.52 6.81 10.80
C LEU A 23 -10.57 5.29 11.09
N TRP A 24 -10.59 4.93 12.38
CA TRP A 24 -10.63 3.53 12.83
C TRP A 24 -12.02 2.89 12.67
N LEU A 25 -13.08 3.66 12.93
CA LEU A 25 -14.45 3.24 12.66
C LEU A 25 -14.68 3.02 11.15
N HIS A 26 -14.08 3.86 10.30
CA HIS A 26 -14.18 3.72 8.85
C HIS A 26 -13.36 2.57 8.26
N ALA A 27 -12.21 2.22 8.86
CA ALA A 27 -11.37 1.10 8.41
C ALA A 27 -11.99 -0.28 8.64
N GLY A 28 -13.02 -0.39 9.48
CA GLY A 28 -13.78 -1.62 9.66
C GLY A 28 -13.06 -2.70 10.50
N PRO A 29 -13.51 -3.97 10.41
CA PRO A 29 -13.02 -5.05 11.29
C PRO A 29 -11.52 -5.36 11.18
N THR A 30 -10.89 -5.05 10.03
CA THR A 30 -9.47 -5.34 9.81
C THR A 30 -8.56 -4.48 10.67
N ALA A 31 -8.92 -3.23 10.94
CA ALA A 31 -8.16 -2.36 11.84
C ALA A 31 -8.11 -2.91 13.27
N TRP A 32 -9.24 -3.41 13.78
CA TRP A 32 -9.31 -4.05 15.10
C TRP A 32 -8.43 -5.31 15.19
N ILE A 33 -8.39 -6.11 14.13
CA ILE A 33 -7.50 -7.28 14.04
C ILE A 33 -6.03 -6.83 14.06
N SER A 34 -5.67 -5.76 13.31
CA SER A 34 -4.32 -5.19 13.34
C SER A 34 -3.93 -4.67 14.72
N LEU A 35 -4.86 -4.05 15.47
CA LEU A 35 -4.60 -3.62 16.86
C LEU A 35 -4.31 -4.81 17.77
N LEU A 36 -5.13 -5.86 17.65
CA LEU A 36 -4.98 -7.07 18.45
C LEU A 36 -3.64 -7.75 18.16
N LEU A 37 -3.25 -7.82 16.89
CA LEU A 37 -1.94 -8.32 16.49
C LEU A 37 -0.81 -7.46 17.08
N LEU A 38 -0.91 -6.13 17.01
CA LEU A 38 0.08 -5.24 17.61
C LEU A 38 0.18 -5.43 19.13
N ALA A 39 -0.95 -5.51 19.83
CA ALA A 39 -1.00 -5.79 21.27
C ALA A 39 -0.36 -7.14 21.60
N GLY A 40 -0.70 -8.21 20.85
CA GLY A 40 -0.08 -9.52 20.99
C GLY A 40 1.43 -9.50 20.74
N THR A 41 1.87 -8.74 19.75
CA THR A 41 3.30 -8.54 19.45
C THR A 41 4.02 -7.90 20.63
N THR A 42 3.44 -6.84 21.23
CA THR A 42 4.04 -6.19 22.39
C THR A 42 4.06 -7.09 23.63
N ALA A 43 2.99 -7.86 23.88
CA ALA A 43 2.95 -8.82 24.98
C ALA A 43 4.03 -9.91 24.84
N LEU A 44 4.15 -10.49 23.65
CA LEU A 44 5.20 -11.46 23.33
C LEU A 44 6.59 -10.85 23.43
N ALA A 45 6.76 -9.58 23.02
CA ALA A 45 8.04 -8.88 23.11
C ALA A 45 8.44 -8.68 24.58
N VAL A 46 7.51 -8.29 25.44
CA VAL A 46 7.74 -8.18 26.89
C VAL A 46 8.09 -9.54 27.48
N GLU A 47 7.35 -10.60 27.14
CA GLU A 47 7.65 -11.96 27.62
C GLU A 47 9.05 -12.41 27.17
N CYS A 48 9.41 -12.19 25.91
CA CYS A 48 10.74 -12.50 25.39
C CYS A 48 11.81 -11.68 26.12
N LEU A 49 11.60 -10.38 26.32
CA LEU A 49 12.53 -9.51 27.01
C LEU A 49 12.76 -9.99 28.46
N LEU A 50 11.69 -10.39 29.16
CA LEU A 50 11.77 -10.95 30.50
C LEU A 50 12.45 -12.32 30.53
N ARG A 51 12.13 -13.22 29.59
CA ARG A 51 12.78 -14.54 29.47
C ARG A 51 14.27 -14.41 29.17
N PHE A 52 14.67 -13.56 28.22
CA PHE A 52 16.07 -13.28 27.88
C PHE A 52 16.82 -12.51 28.96
N ARG A 53 16.12 -11.74 29.80
CA ARG A 53 16.72 -11.08 30.97
C ARG A 53 16.88 -12.03 32.15
N SER A 54 15.92 -12.95 32.35
CA SER A 54 15.80 -13.75 33.57
C SER A 54 16.41 -15.15 33.47
N ARG A 55 16.68 -15.66 32.27
CA ARG A 55 17.46 -16.90 32.08
C ARG A 55 18.82 -16.54 31.50
N SER A 56 19.84 -16.53 32.36
CA SER A 56 21.18 -16.86 31.86
C SER A 56 21.08 -18.29 31.33
N ILE A 57 21.10 -18.47 30.01
CA ILE A 57 21.05 -19.80 29.38
C ILE A 57 22.26 -20.65 29.84
N VAL A 58 23.30 -19.99 30.35
CA VAL A 58 24.40 -20.60 31.10
C VAL A 58 24.49 -19.92 32.48
N PRO A 59 23.87 -20.48 33.53
CA PRO A 59 24.16 -20.06 34.90
C PRO A 59 25.60 -20.48 35.21
N GLU A 60 26.47 -19.55 35.59
CA GLU A 60 27.88 -19.88 35.89
C GLU A 60 27.98 -20.92 37.02
N GLU A 61 27.05 -20.91 37.98
CA GLU A 61 26.96 -21.91 39.04
C GLU A 61 26.64 -23.32 38.51
N GLU A 62 25.66 -23.45 37.60
CA GLU A 62 25.30 -24.74 36.99
C GLU A 62 26.49 -25.30 36.20
N TRP A 63 27.17 -24.44 35.44
CA TRP A 63 28.35 -24.79 34.67
C TRP A 63 29.48 -25.33 35.55
N ASN A 64 29.81 -24.61 36.62
CA ASN A 64 30.88 -24.99 37.53
C ASN A 64 30.56 -26.30 38.26
N HIS A 65 29.30 -26.50 38.68
CA HIS A 65 28.87 -27.71 39.36
C HIS A 65 28.89 -28.93 38.42
N LEU A 66 28.34 -28.79 37.20
CA LEU A 66 28.37 -29.86 36.19
C LEU A 66 29.78 -30.25 35.80
N ARG A 67 30.66 -29.26 35.59
CA ARG A 67 32.07 -29.51 35.29
C ARG A 67 32.75 -30.27 36.44
N ALA A 68 32.47 -29.92 37.69
CA ALA A 68 33.03 -30.60 38.86
C ALA A 68 32.56 -32.07 38.95
N LEU A 69 31.28 -32.33 38.75
CA LEU A 69 30.71 -33.69 38.77
C LEU A 69 31.26 -34.57 37.64
N LEU A 70 31.40 -34.00 36.44
CA LEU A 70 31.97 -34.71 35.29
C LEU A 70 33.47 -34.95 35.44
N ALA A 71 34.22 -33.99 36.00
CA ALA A 71 35.64 -34.17 36.32
C ALA A 71 35.86 -35.25 37.39
N ALA A 72 34.92 -35.42 38.32
CA ALA A 72 34.93 -36.49 39.33
C ALA A 72 34.50 -37.87 38.77
N GLY A 73 34.00 -37.94 37.54
CA GLY A 73 33.48 -39.18 36.94
C GLY A 73 32.11 -39.62 37.51
N CYS A 74 31.44 -38.77 38.28
CA CYS A 74 30.15 -39.06 38.92
C CYS A 74 28.98 -38.85 37.93
N HIS A 75 28.91 -39.70 36.91
CA HIS A 75 27.92 -39.59 35.82
C HIS A 75 26.47 -39.71 36.30
N GLU A 76 26.19 -40.58 37.28
CA GLU A 76 24.82 -40.74 37.81
C GLU A 76 24.34 -39.51 38.60
N GLU A 77 25.23 -38.89 39.38
CA GLU A 77 24.90 -37.67 40.13
C GLU A 77 24.69 -36.48 39.19
N ALA A 78 25.49 -36.38 38.13
CA ALA A 78 25.31 -35.38 37.08
C ALA A 78 23.95 -35.53 36.37
N LEU A 79 23.52 -36.76 36.06
CA LEU A 79 22.19 -37.03 35.52
C LEU A 79 21.07 -36.66 36.50
N ALA A 80 21.23 -37.00 37.79
CA ALA A 80 20.27 -36.66 38.83
C ALA A 80 20.12 -35.14 39.00
N TYR A 81 21.20 -34.38 38.82
CA TYR A 81 21.19 -32.92 38.83
C TYR A 81 20.51 -32.30 37.59
N CYS A 82 20.69 -32.92 36.42
CA CYS A 82 20.16 -32.42 35.14
C CYS A 82 18.66 -32.67 34.96
N ARG A 83 18.16 -33.85 35.32
CA ARG A 83 16.75 -34.26 35.10
C ARG A 83 15.68 -33.26 35.60
N PRO A 84 15.79 -32.67 36.80
CA PRO A 84 14.79 -31.71 37.26
C PRO A 84 14.91 -30.32 36.62
N ARG A 85 16.01 -30.02 35.88
CA ARG A 85 16.29 -28.70 35.32
C ARG A 85 16.12 -28.68 33.80
N SER A 86 15.29 -27.75 33.31
CA SER A 86 15.08 -27.54 31.87
C SER A 86 16.09 -26.55 31.25
N SER A 87 17.33 -26.46 31.75
CA SER A 87 18.34 -25.54 31.20
C SER A 87 18.98 -26.14 29.95
N PHE A 88 19.48 -25.29 29.05
CA PHE A 88 20.12 -25.74 27.80
C PHE A 88 21.30 -26.67 28.11
N LEU A 89 22.13 -26.32 29.09
CA LEU A 89 23.28 -27.12 29.49
C LEU A 89 22.87 -28.46 30.08
N CYS A 90 21.89 -28.52 30.98
CA CYS A 90 21.43 -29.78 31.57
C CYS A 90 20.85 -30.72 30.50
N ALA A 91 20.06 -30.19 29.57
CA ALA A 91 19.46 -30.99 28.51
C ALA A 91 20.51 -31.54 27.52
N VAL A 92 21.56 -30.77 27.23
CA VAL A 92 22.67 -31.24 26.38
C VAL A 92 23.55 -32.22 27.16
N ALA A 93 23.89 -31.92 28.42
CA ALA A 93 24.69 -32.78 29.27
C ALA A 93 24.04 -34.14 29.50
N GLU A 94 22.72 -34.20 29.74
CA GLU A 94 21.96 -35.45 29.88
C GLU A 94 22.16 -36.37 28.67
N THR A 95 21.99 -35.83 27.44
CA THR A 95 22.20 -36.64 26.23
C THR A 95 23.62 -37.18 26.10
N VAL A 96 24.63 -36.41 26.50
CA VAL A 96 26.03 -36.84 26.40
C VAL A 96 26.40 -37.84 27.48
N ILE A 97 25.92 -37.65 28.70
CA ILE A 97 26.18 -38.58 29.80
C ILE A 97 25.49 -39.93 29.54
N GLU A 98 24.27 -39.93 29.00
CA GLU A 98 23.61 -41.17 28.57
C GLU A 98 24.40 -41.91 27.48
N MET A 99 25.08 -41.18 26.59
CA MET A 99 25.98 -41.78 25.60
C MET A 99 27.26 -42.35 26.20
N GLU A 100 27.82 -41.73 27.24
CA GLU A 100 29.00 -42.22 27.98
C GLU A 100 28.68 -43.47 28.80
N VAL A 101 27.50 -43.52 29.43
CA VAL A 101 27.05 -44.65 30.25
C VAL A 101 26.59 -45.83 29.38
N SER A 102 26.18 -45.59 28.13
CA SER A 102 25.72 -46.66 27.24
C SER A 102 26.87 -47.60 26.84
N PRO A 103 26.71 -48.92 26.97
CA PRO A 103 27.77 -49.91 26.69
C PRO A 103 28.10 -50.09 25.20
N ARG A 104 27.59 -49.23 24.31
CA ARG A 104 27.82 -49.35 22.86
C ARG A 104 29.12 -48.64 22.47
N PRO A 105 30.09 -49.33 21.82
CA PRO A 105 31.24 -48.65 21.22
C PRO A 105 30.71 -47.70 20.15
N SER A 106 30.77 -46.42 20.46
CA SER A 106 30.29 -45.35 19.59
C SER A 106 31.52 -44.64 19.03
N ASP A 107 31.64 -44.60 17.70
CA ASP A 107 32.66 -43.82 17.01
C ASP A 107 32.64 -42.37 17.54
N PRO A 108 33.80 -41.73 17.83
CA PRO A 108 33.85 -40.31 18.17
C PRO A 108 33.08 -39.41 17.18
N ALA A 109 32.99 -39.78 15.89
CA ALA A 109 32.15 -39.09 14.91
C ALA A 109 30.65 -39.18 15.24
N ALA A 110 30.16 -40.35 15.61
CA ALA A 110 28.76 -40.58 15.97
C ALA A 110 28.37 -39.88 17.28
N LYS A 111 29.30 -39.80 18.26
CA LYS A 111 29.09 -39.02 19.49
C LYS A 111 28.97 -37.52 19.18
N ALA A 112 29.82 -36.99 18.31
CA ALA A 112 29.78 -35.58 17.91
C ALA A 112 28.48 -35.23 17.16
N GLU A 113 28.02 -36.07 16.24
CA GLU A 113 26.78 -35.87 15.49
C GLU A 113 25.55 -35.81 16.43
N ARG A 114 25.47 -36.72 17.41
CA ARG A 114 24.36 -36.72 18.38
C ARG A 114 24.37 -35.50 19.29
N LEU A 115 25.56 -35.03 19.70
CA LEU A 115 25.69 -33.77 20.45
C LEU A 115 25.16 -32.60 19.61
N GLU A 116 25.55 -32.50 18.34
CA GLU A 116 25.05 -31.47 17.45
C GLU A 116 23.53 -31.53 17.30
N GLU A 117 22.97 -32.73 17.19
CA GLU A 117 21.52 -32.91 17.12
C GLU A 117 20.82 -32.46 18.41
N ALA A 118 21.38 -32.76 19.58
CA ALA A 118 20.87 -32.30 20.87
C ALA A 118 20.91 -30.77 20.99
N CYS A 119 22.04 -30.14 20.64
CA CYS A 119 22.20 -28.68 20.60
C CYS A 119 21.19 -28.04 19.64
N ARG A 120 21.03 -28.61 18.44
CA ARG A 120 20.07 -28.12 17.43
C ARG A 120 18.63 -28.22 17.94
N ARG A 121 18.27 -29.33 18.58
CA ARG A 121 16.93 -29.54 19.15
C ARG A 121 16.63 -28.50 20.22
N GLN A 122 17.56 -28.25 21.14
CA GLN A 122 17.39 -27.25 22.20
C GLN A 122 17.35 -25.82 21.65
N SER A 123 18.20 -25.51 20.67
CA SER A 123 18.19 -24.25 19.94
C SER A 123 16.84 -23.98 19.26
N SER A 124 16.29 -24.98 18.56
CA SER A 124 14.97 -24.89 17.92
C SER A 124 13.87 -24.60 18.95
N LEU A 125 13.89 -25.30 20.09
CA LEU A 125 12.92 -25.07 21.18
C LEU A 125 13.03 -23.65 21.76
N ALA A 126 14.26 -23.12 21.91
CA ALA A 126 14.49 -21.77 22.40
C ALA A 126 14.01 -20.69 21.41
N CYS A 127 14.11 -20.97 20.10
CA CYS A 127 13.69 -20.05 19.03
C CYS A 127 12.20 -20.16 18.64
N ARG A 128 11.46 -21.19 19.11
CA ARG A 128 10.01 -21.35 18.85
C ARG A 128 9.16 -20.07 19.04
N PRO A 129 9.26 -19.32 20.17
CA PRO A 129 8.45 -18.11 20.33
C PRO A 129 8.77 -17.03 19.29
N LEU A 130 9.97 -17.05 18.70
CA LEU A 130 10.36 -16.09 17.67
C LEU A 130 9.59 -16.30 16.36
N LEU A 131 9.18 -17.53 16.08
CA LEU A 131 8.38 -17.84 14.89
C LEU A 131 7.04 -17.10 14.87
N LEU A 132 6.48 -16.80 16.06
CA LEU A 132 5.23 -16.04 16.15
C LEU A 132 5.41 -14.59 15.65
N PHE A 133 6.53 -13.93 15.96
CA PHE A 133 6.81 -12.59 15.43
C PHE A 133 6.94 -12.60 13.91
N SER A 134 7.64 -13.61 13.37
CA SER A 134 7.77 -13.79 11.92
C SER A 134 6.40 -13.98 11.26
N LEU A 135 5.57 -14.86 11.84
CA LEU A 135 4.22 -15.13 11.33
C LEU A 135 3.33 -13.87 11.37
N ILE A 136 3.34 -13.13 12.48
CA ILE A 136 2.58 -11.87 12.60
C ILE A 136 3.07 -10.86 11.57
N GLY A 137 4.39 -10.73 11.39
CA GLY A 137 4.98 -9.85 10.38
C GLY A 137 4.51 -10.16 8.97
N VAL A 138 4.37 -11.45 8.61
CA VAL A 138 3.89 -11.90 7.29
C VAL A 138 2.37 -11.68 7.14
N LEU A 139 1.59 -12.01 8.16
CA LEU A 139 0.13 -12.01 8.07
C LEU A 139 -0.47 -10.60 8.21
N ALA A 140 0.14 -9.72 9.00
CA ALA A 140 -0.42 -8.40 9.28
C ALA A 140 -0.63 -7.54 8.00
N PRO A 141 0.32 -7.48 7.03
CA PRO A 141 0.11 -6.78 5.77
C PRO A 141 -0.97 -7.44 4.90
N LEU A 142 -1.05 -8.78 4.89
CA LEU A 142 -2.07 -9.51 4.11
C LEU A 142 -3.49 -9.26 4.64
N ILE A 143 -3.63 -9.08 5.96
CA ILE A 143 -4.90 -8.68 6.58
C ILE A 143 -5.26 -7.24 6.18
N GLY A 144 -4.27 -6.34 6.15
CA GLY A 144 -4.43 -4.96 5.68
C GLY A 144 -4.91 -4.89 4.22
N LEU A 145 -4.23 -5.62 3.32
CA LEU A 145 -4.58 -5.79 1.92
C LEU A 145 -6.01 -6.33 1.77
N THR A 146 -6.37 -7.36 2.54
CA THR A 146 -7.73 -7.93 2.51
C THR A 146 -8.78 -6.88 2.85
N GLY A 147 -8.53 -6.04 3.85
CA GLY A 147 -9.43 -4.94 4.19
C GLY A 147 -9.52 -3.88 3.09
N SER A 148 -8.42 -3.60 2.39
CA SER A 148 -8.45 -2.69 1.23
C SER A 148 -9.33 -3.23 0.10
N VAL A 149 -9.24 -4.53 -0.21
CA VAL A 149 -10.06 -5.20 -1.23
C VAL A 149 -11.54 -5.15 -0.86
N VAL A 150 -11.88 -5.46 0.39
CA VAL A 150 -13.27 -5.36 0.88
C VAL A 150 -13.78 -3.91 0.83
N GLY A 151 -12.94 -2.93 1.16
CA GLY A 151 -13.29 -1.51 1.08
C GLY A 151 -13.61 -1.07 -0.35
N ILE A 152 -12.78 -1.46 -1.32
CA ILE A 152 -13.01 -1.20 -2.75
C ILE A 152 -14.30 -1.89 -3.23
N MET A 153 -14.54 -3.14 -2.85
CA MET A 153 -15.78 -3.85 -3.19
C MET A 153 -17.02 -3.12 -2.68
N ARG A 154 -16.99 -2.60 -1.45
CA ARG A 154 -18.10 -1.82 -0.86
C ARG A 154 -18.28 -0.48 -1.57
N ALA A 155 -17.19 0.18 -1.94
CA ALA A 155 -17.25 1.42 -2.71
C ALA A 155 -18.00 1.20 -4.03
N PHE A 156 -17.63 0.17 -4.80
CA PHE A 156 -18.31 -0.16 -6.06
C PHE A 156 -19.76 -0.63 -5.88
N ALA A 157 -20.09 -1.35 -4.82
CA ALA A 157 -21.46 -1.77 -4.55
C ALA A 157 -22.40 -0.57 -4.30
N GLY A 158 -21.90 0.52 -3.71
CA GLY A 158 -22.66 1.76 -3.53
C GLY A 158 -23.02 2.46 -4.85
N PHE A 159 -22.16 2.34 -5.88
CA PHE A 159 -22.42 2.87 -7.22
C PHE A 159 -23.44 2.06 -8.01
N ALA A 160 -23.46 0.73 -7.85
CA ALA A 160 -24.42 -0.12 -8.56
C ALA A 160 -25.89 0.17 -8.21
N GLY A 161 -26.16 0.84 -7.08
CA GLY A 161 -27.50 1.24 -6.64
C GLY A 161 -27.88 2.70 -6.95
N ALA A 162 -26.92 3.55 -7.35
CA ALA A 162 -27.15 4.95 -7.67
C ALA A 162 -27.13 5.12 -9.20
N GLY A 163 -28.25 5.53 -9.79
CA GLY A 163 -28.42 5.63 -11.25
C GLY A 163 -27.36 6.47 -11.98
N GLU A 164 -27.33 6.31 -13.31
CA GLU A 164 -26.33 6.70 -14.34
C GLU A 164 -25.70 8.11 -14.29
N GLU A 165 -26.08 9.01 -13.37
CA GLU A 165 -25.60 10.40 -13.34
C GLU A 165 -24.72 10.77 -12.12
N SER A 166 -24.37 9.82 -11.25
CA SER A 166 -23.48 10.15 -10.13
C SER A 166 -22.02 10.26 -10.57
N SER A 167 -21.50 11.49 -10.52
CA SER A 167 -20.10 11.84 -10.77
C SER A 167 -19.11 10.87 -10.08
N LEU A 168 -17.92 10.66 -10.66
CA LEU A 168 -16.83 9.87 -10.06
C LEU A 168 -16.25 10.49 -8.77
N VAL A 169 -16.74 11.66 -8.34
CA VAL A 169 -16.28 12.41 -7.15
C VAL A 169 -16.49 11.64 -5.84
N PRO A 170 -17.66 11.04 -5.55
CA PRO A 170 -17.85 10.14 -4.41
C PRO A 170 -16.89 8.93 -4.37
N LEU A 171 -16.34 8.48 -5.51
CA LEU A 171 -15.38 7.36 -5.52
C LEU A 171 -14.05 7.80 -4.93
N ALA A 172 -13.61 9.04 -5.20
CA ALA A 172 -12.40 9.59 -4.61
C ALA A 172 -12.47 9.68 -3.07
N GLY A 173 -13.66 9.92 -2.51
CA GLY A 173 -13.88 9.90 -1.06
C GLY A 173 -13.72 8.52 -0.41
N SER A 174 -13.97 7.45 -1.17
CA SER A 174 -13.86 6.06 -0.68
C SER A 174 -12.44 5.52 -0.58
N ILE A 175 -11.46 6.19 -1.20
CA ILE A 175 -10.06 5.74 -1.24
C ILE A 175 -9.38 5.93 0.13
N GLY A 176 -9.68 7.00 0.86
CA GLY A 176 -9.06 7.28 2.17
C GLY A 176 -9.21 6.13 3.19
N PRO A 177 -10.45 5.64 3.44
CA PRO A 177 -10.68 4.49 4.33
C PRO A 177 -9.97 3.21 3.87
N VAL A 178 -9.91 2.95 2.56
CA VAL A 178 -9.23 1.78 1.97
C VAL A 178 -7.74 1.78 2.30
N LEU A 179 -7.06 2.93 2.13
CA LEU A 179 -5.64 3.08 2.43
C LEU A 179 -5.31 2.95 3.91
N THR A 180 -6.26 3.33 4.77
CA THR A 180 -6.09 3.25 6.22
C THR A 180 -5.98 1.79 6.68
N SER A 181 -6.71 0.85 6.07
CA SER A 181 -6.62 -0.58 6.39
C SER A 181 -5.21 -1.15 6.11
N THR A 182 -4.63 -0.81 4.95
CA THR A 182 -3.25 -1.20 4.60
C THR A 182 -2.24 -0.58 5.56
N ALA A 183 -2.38 0.72 5.86
CA ALA A 183 -1.49 1.41 6.79
C ALA A 183 -1.50 0.75 8.19
N CYS A 184 -2.68 0.35 8.69
CA CYS A 184 -2.80 -0.38 9.96
C CYS A 184 -2.10 -1.75 9.91
N GLY A 185 -2.22 -2.49 8.80
CA GLY A 185 -1.52 -3.76 8.60
C GLY A 185 0.01 -3.61 8.65
N LEU A 186 0.54 -2.58 7.99
CA LEU A 186 1.97 -2.26 8.02
C LEU A 186 2.45 -1.78 9.39
N LEU A 187 1.65 -0.96 10.07
CA LEU A 187 1.96 -0.46 11.41
C LEU A 187 2.07 -1.60 12.43
N ALA A 188 1.29 -2.68 12.26
CA ALA A 188 1.41 -3.90 13.07
C ALA A 188 2.60 -4.78 12.65
N ALA A 189 2.89 -4.86 11.34
CA ALA A 189 3.94 -5.74 10.80
C ALA A 189 5.37 -5.26 11.12
N ILE A 190 5.63 -3.95 11.01
CA ILE A 190 6.99 -3.39 11.17
C ILE A 190 7.56 -3.69 12.57
N PRO A 191 6.85 -3.42 13.69
CA PRO A 191 7.36 -3.74 15.01
C PRO A 191 7.57 -5.24 15.21
N ALA A 192 6.71 -6.09 14.62
CA ALA A 192 6.85 -7.54 14.70
C ALA A 192 8.16 -8.02 14.05
N PHE A 193 8.49 -7.52 12.86
CA PHE A 193 9.77 -7.84 12.23
C PHE A 193 10.97 -7.30 12.99
N VAL A 194 10.91 -6.05 13.46
CA VAL A 194 12.01 -5.49 14.25
C VAL A 194 12.25 -6.33 15.51
N ALA A 195 11.18 -6.69 16.23
CA ALA A 195 11.26 -7.58 17.37
C ALA A 195 11.86 -8.95 16.98
N TYR A 196 11.37 -9.56 15.91
CA TYR A 196 11.89 -10.82 15.39
C TYR A 196 13.41 -10.77 15.18
N TYR A 197 13.91 -9.78 14.44
CA TYR A 197 15.34 -9.67 14.13
C TYR A 197 16.19 -9.39 15.36
N VAL A 198 15.74 -8.48 16.24
CA VAL A 198 16.46 -8.14 17.47
C VAL A 198 16.53 -9.34 18.41
N PHE A 199 15.41 -10.02 18.65
CA PHE A 199 15.35 -11.17 19.54
C PHE A 199 16.04 -12.40 18.95
N ARG A 200 15.98 -12.62 17.63
CA ARG A 200 16.74 -13.67 16.96
C ARG A 200 18.23 -13.47 17.11
N ALA A 201 18.74 -12.28 16.77
CA ALA A 201 20.16 -11.97 16.92
C ALA A 201 20.63 -12.12 18.38
N ARG A 202 19.76 -11.79 19.35
CA ARG A 202 20.04 -12.02 20.78
C ARG A 202 20.03 -13.51 21.13
N ALA A 203 19.05 -14.26 20.65
CA ALA A 203 18.95 -15.71 20.86
C ALA A 203 20.18 -16.42 20.32
N ASP A 204 20.61 -16.10 19.10
CA ASP A 204 21.76 -16.71 18.45
C ASP A 204 23.05 -16.48 19.24
N ARG A 205 23.27 -15.24 19.73
CA ARG A 205 24.43 -14.94 20.59
C ARG A 205 24.43 -15.80 21.85
N VAL A 206 23.29 -15.92 22.51
CA VAL A 206 23.21 -16.69 23.76
C VAL A 206 23.35 -18.19 23.49
N LEU A 207 22.75 -18.69 22.40
CA LEU A 207 22.89 -20.08 21.98
C LEU A 207 24.33 -20.42 21.60
N MET A 208 25.05 -19.53 20.91
CA MET A 208 26.48 -19.72 20.60
C MET A 208 27.32 -19.83 21.89
N THR A 209 27.05 -19.02 22.91
CA THR A 209 27.74 -19.14 24.20
C THR A 209 27.42 -20.45 24.91
N ALA A 210 26.15 -20.89 24.84
CA ALA A 210 25.70 -22.12 25.48
C ALA A 210 26.23 -23.38 24.79
N GLU A 211 26.28 -23.39 23.45
CA GLU A 211 26.94 -24.43 22.68
C GLU A 211 28.43 -24.47 22.97
N GLY A 212 29.10 -23.31 23.02
CA GLY A 212 30.51 -23.21 23.40
C GLY A 212 30.80 -23.85 24.76
N ALA A 213 30.00 -23.51 25.78
CA ALA A 213 30.06 -24.14 27.08
C ALA A 213 29.80 -25.66 26.99
N ALA A 214 28.75 -26.11 26.30
CA ALA A 214 28.49 -27.55 26.13
C ALA A 214 29.69 -28.31 25.52
N PHE A 215 30.37 -27.74 24.52
CA PHE A 215 31.57 -28.34 23.93
C PHE A 215 32.76 -28.35 24.90
N ASP A 216 32.94 -27.30 25.69
CA ASP A 216 34.02 -27.22 26.68
C ASP A 216 33.82 -28.23 27.83
N LEU A 217 32.59 -28.71 28.04
CA LEU A 217 32.26 -29.73 29.04
C LEU A 217 32.72 -31.13 28.60
N PHE A 218 32.81 -31.35 27.29
CA PHE A 218 33.16 -32.63 26.68
C PHE A 218 34.36 -32.47 25.72
N PRO A 219 35.56 -32.16 26.24
CA PRO A 219 36.74 -31.88 25.42
C PRO A 219 37.25 -33.09 24.62
N ALA A 220 36.77 -34.30 24.92
CA ALA A 220 37.07 -35.52 24.18
C ALA A 220 36.48 -35.55 22.76
N LEU A 221 35.61 -34.59 22.41
CA LEU A 221 35.00 -34.50 21.09
C LEU A 221 35.88 -33.70 20.09
N PRO A 222 35.97 -34.16 18.83
CA PRO A 222 36.82 -33.52 17.82
C PRO A 222 36.39 -32.08 17.50
N ARG A 223 37.34 -31.14 17.56
CA ARG A 223 37.12 -29.69 17.34
C ARG A 223 36.61 -29.33 15.94
N THR A 224 36.78 -30.21 14.95
CA THR A 224 36.33 -30.02 13.57
C THR A 224 34.82 -29.86 13.45
N TYR A 225 34.04 -30.49 14.33
CA TYR A 225 32.57 -30.42 14.33
C TYR A 225 32.06 -29.05 14.78
N ARG A 226 32.71 -28.41 15.76
CA ARG A 226 32.39 -27.03 16.22
C ARG A 226 32.45 -25.99 15.09
N ALA A 227 33.33 -26.18 14.10
CA ALA A 227 33.42 -25.26 12.96
C ALA A 227 32.30 -25.47 11.93
N GLN A 228 31.82 -26.71 11.79
CA GLN A 228 30.80 -27.10 10.83
C GLN A 228 29.40 -26.66 11.28
N SER A 229 29.10 -26.82 12.58
CA SER A 229 27.84 -26.36 13.18
C SER A 229 27.65 -24.83 13.07
N LEU A 230 28.71 -24.05 13.28
CA LEU A 230 28.68 -22.60 13.12
C LEU A 230 28.41 -22.17 11.67
N ARG A 231 29.05 -22.80 10.68
CA ARG A 231 28.83 -22.51 9.26
C ARG A 231 27.39 -22.80 8.83
N ARG A 232 26.82 -23.92 9.29
CA ARG A 232 25.49 -24.37 8.88
C ARG A 232 24.37 -23.45 9.38
N ARG A 233 24.53 -22.84 10.56
CA ARG A 233 23.58 -21.83 11.10
C ARG A 233 23.55 -20.55 10.25
N TYR A 234 24.72 -20.05 9.83
CA TYR A 234 24.80 -18.83 9.01
C TYR A 234 24.07 -18.96 7.66
N ASP A 235 24.00 -20.16 7.08
CA ASP A 235 23.28 -20.40 5.83
C ASP A 235 21.75 -20.42 6.02
N GLU A 236 21.24 -20.99 7.12
CA GLU A 236 19.80 -20.99 7.44
C GLU A 236 19.25 -19.57 7.74
N ASP A 237 20.10 -18.64 8.17
CA ASP A 237 19.70 -17.26 8.47
C ASP A 237 19.48 -16.38 7.22
N ARG A 238 19.95 -16.80 6.04
CA ARG A 238 19.90 -15.98 4.80
C ARG A 238 18.55 -15.99 4.07
N GLU A 239 17.61 -16.86 4.44
CA GLU A 239 16.37 -17.07 3.66
C GLU A 239 15.26 -16.02 3.89
N PHE A 240 15.52 -14.94 4.62
CA PHE A 240 14.54 -13.89 4.87
C PHE A 240 14.56 -12.86 3.74
N GLY A 241 14.12 -13.31 2.57
CA GLY A 241 13.88 -12.46 1.41
C GLY A 241 12.90 -11.34 1.76
N LEU A 242 13.21 -10.14 1.26
CA LEU A 242 12.35 -8.97 1.36
C LEU A 242 10.93 -9.36 0.90
N GLN A 243 9.95 -9.30 1.79
CA GLN A 243 8.60 -9.75 1.47
C GLN A 243 8.01 -8.83 0.39
N ILE A 244 7.68 -9.42 -0.75
CA ILE A 244 7.19 -8.71 -1.94
C ILE A 244 5.72 -8.28 -1.74
N ALA A 245 4.97 -8.92 -0.83
CA ALA A 245 3.54 -8.67 -0.63
C ALA A 245 3.19 -7.20 -0.28
N PRO A 246 3.88 -6.53 0.66
CA PRO A 246 3.70 -5.08 0.89
C PRO A 246 3.96 -4.19 -0.34
N LEU A 247 4.89 -4.59 -1.22
CA LEU A 247 5.23 -3.83 -2.42
C LEU A 247 4.12 -3.89 -3.47
N ILE A 248 3.46 -5.05 -3.59
CA ILE A 248 2.33 -5.25 -4.51
C ILE A 248 1.14 -4.40 -4.09
N ASP A 249 0.85 -4.30 -2.80
CA ASP A 249 -0.25 -3.46 -2.29
C ASP A 249 0.00 -1.98 -2.60
N LEU A 250 1.23 -1.49 -2.36
CA LEU A 250 1.62 -0.13 -2.72
C LEU A 250 1.51 0.13 -4.23
N LEU A 251 1.90 -0.84 -5.06
CA LEU A 251 1.74 -0.76 -6.51
C LEU A 251 0.27 -0.72 -6.92
N PHE A 252 -0.58 -1.54 -6.31
CA PHE A 252 -2.01 -1.60 -6.62
C PHE A 252 -2.72 -0.30 -6.23
N VAL A 253 -2.40 0.23 -5.04
CA VAL A 253 -2.83 1.56 -4.59
C VAL A 253 -2.41 2.64 -5.57
N LEU A 254 -1.14 2.63 -5.99
CA LEU A 254 -0.61 3.63 -6.92
C LEU A 254 -1.31 3.56 -8.28
N LEU A 255 -1.59 2.35 -8.78
CA LEU A 255 -2.32 2.13 -10.03
C LEU A 255 -3.78 2.58 -9.92
N LEU A 256 -4.45 2.29 -8.81
CA LEU A 256 -5.84 2.71 -8.60
C LEU A 256 -5.95 4.24 -8.49
N PHE A 257 -5.04 4.87 -7.75
CA PHE A 257 -4.93 6.33 -7.68
C PHE A 257 -4.66 6.94 -9.05
N PHE A 258 -3.71 6.37 -9.80
CA PHE A 258 -3.40 6.83 -11.15
C PHE A 258 -4.58 6.67 -12.10
N MET A 259 -5.30 5.54 -12.03
CA MET A 259 -6.48 5.28 -12.85
C MET A 259 -7.60 6.28 -12.54
N VAL A 260 -7.86 6.57 -11.27
CA VAL A 260 -8.89 7.54 -10.85
C VAL A 260 -8.50 8.97 -11.23
N ILE A 261 -7.23 9.36 -11.08
CA ILE A 261 -6.74 10.68 -11.50
C ILE A 261 -6.74 10.80 -13.03
N ALA A 262 -6.31 9.77 -13.73
CA ALA A 262 -6.31 9.73 -15.19
C ALA A 262 -7.75 9.81 -15.74
N ALA A 263 -8.69 9.10 -15.11
CA ALA A 263 -10.11 9.17 -15.47
C ALA A 263 -10.75 10.53 -15.10
N GLY A 264 -10.26 11.21 -14.05
CA GLY A 264 -10.69 12.56 -13.66
C GLY A 264 -10.14 13.68 -14.55
N ARG A 265 -9.13 13.40 -15.38
CA ARG A 265 -8.74 14.30 -16.47
C ARG A 265 -9.69 14.08 -17.62
N GLY A 266 -10.83 14.76 -17.54
CA GLY A 266 -11.71 14.97 -18.69
C GLY A 266 -10.88 15.42 -19.89
N ALA A 267 -11.29 14.90 -21.05
CA ALA A 267 -10.77 15.12 -22.39
C ALA A 267 -10.02 16.46 -22.56
N GLU A 268 -8.87 16.36 -23.24
CA GLU A 268 -7.91 17.42 -23.49
C GLU A 268 -8.52 18.82 -23.55
N SER A 269 -7.97 19.71 -22.71
CA SER A 269 -8.22 21.13 -22.72
C SER A 269 -8.13 21.66 -24.15
N GLU A 270 -9.21 22.24 -24.66
CA GLU A 270 -9.19 23.10 -25.84
C GLU A 270 -7.99 24.04 -25.72
N LEU A 271 -6.98 23.81 -26.56
CA LEU A 271 -5.82 24.67 -26.63
C LEU A 271 -6.30 25.99 -27.24
N SER A 272 -6.75 26.90 -26.39
CA SER A 272 -7.20 28.24 -26.76
C SER A 272 -6.00 29.05 -27.26
N LEU A 273 -5.64 28.83 -28.52
CA LEU A 273 -4.63 29.59 -29.22
C LEU A 273 -5.22 30.96 -29.54
N ARG A 274 -5.11 31.88 -28.56
CA ARG A 274 -5.40 33.30 -28.78
C ARG A 274 -4.31 33.89 -29.68
N LEU A 275 -4.66 34.13 -30.94
CA LEU A 275 -3.90 35.06 -31.78
C LEU A 275 -3.96 36.44 -31.13
N ALA A 276 -2.80 37.09 -30.99
CA ALA A 276 -2.65 38.35 -30.28
C ALA A 276 -3.40 39.48 -30.99
N GLY A 277 -4.45 40.00 -30.35
CA GLY A 277 -5.05 41.30 -30.62
C GLY A 277 -4.97 42.16 -29.35
N PRO A 278 -4.78 43.49 -29.47
CA PRO A 278 -4.60 44.34 -28.30
C PRO A 278 -5.93 44.47 -27.53
N ALA A 279 -5.86 44.38 -26.20
CA ALA A 279 -6.93 44.44 -25.19
C ALA A 279 -7.78 43.15 -25.07
N SER A 280 -7.99 42.52 -23.91
CA SER A 280 -7.90 42.94 -22.51
C SER A 280 -7.66 41.74 -21.59
N ALA A 281 -6.92 41.95 -20.51
CA ALA A 281 -6.53 40.94 -19.52
C ALA A 281 -7.59 40.66 -18.43
N SER A 282 -8.86 41.03 -18.62
CA SER A 282 -9.89 40.95 -17.56
C SER A 282 -11.11 40.07 -17.87
N ALA A 283 -11.08 39.25 -18.92
CA ALA A 283 -12.21 38.39 -19.31
C ALA A 283 -12.04 36.91 -18.96
N LYS A 284 -11.21 36.56 -17.96
CA LYS A 284 -10.92 35.16 -17.59
C LYS A 284 -11.84 34.56 -16.52
N ALA A 285 -12.83 35.30 -16.01
CA ALA A 285 -13.65 34.85 -14.86
C ALA A 285 -15.18 35.03 -15.03
N LYS A 286 -15.70 35.30 -16.24
CA LYS A 286 -17.15 35.47 -16.46
C LYS A 286 -17.74 34.61 -17.59
N LEU A 287 -16.95 33.76 -18.24
CA LEU A 287 -17.41 32.91 -19.35
C LEU A 287 -17.62 31.46 -18.91
N ALA A 288 -18.14 31.23 -17.70
CA ALA A 288 -18.32 29.88 -17.17
C ALA A 288 -19.71 29.60 -16.59
N GLU A 289 -20.67 30.55 -16.57
CA GLU A 289 -21.88 30.26 -15.79
C GLU A 289 -23.25 30.57 -16.39
N ASN A 290 -23.48 31.47 -17.37
CA ASN A 290 -24.87 31.70 -17.82
C ASN A 290 -25.07 32.32 -19.22
N ALA A 291 -24.25 32.00 -20.21
CA ALA A 291 -24.58 32.28 -21.61
C ALA A 291 -24.49 31.00 -22.42
N ALA A 292 -25.63 30.46 -22.84
CA ALA A 292 -25.68 29.33 -23.76
C ALA A 292 -24.89 29.70 -25.03
N ALA A 293 -23.68 29.17 -25.15
CA ALA A 293 -22.84 29.41 -26.32
C ALA A 293 -23.56 28.89 -27.55
N VAL A 294 -23.60 29.69 -28.61
CA VAL A 294 -24.27 29.34 -29.86
C VAL A 294 -23.37 28.34 -30.58
N ARG A 295 -23.75 27.07 -30.56
CA ARG A 295 -22.95 25.99 -31.16
C ARG A 295 -23.40 25.75 -32.60
N ILE A 296 -22.46 25.83 -33.54
CA ILE A 296 -22.70 25.54 -34.96
C ILE A 296 -21.83 24.34 -35.36
N GLU A 297 -22.45 23.22 -35.70
CA GLU A 297 -21.78 22.00 -36.15
C GLU A 297 -21.97 21.84 -37.67
N ILE A 298 -20.91 21.45 -38.39
CA ILE A 298 -20.97 21.15 -39.83
C ILE A 298 -20.60 19.70 -40.01
N ASP A 299 -21.52 18.88 -40.52
CA ASP A 299 -21.26 17.45 -40.75
C ASP A 299 -20.44 17.20 -42.03
N ALA A 300 -19.92 15.98 -42.21
CA ALA A 300 -19.13 15.56 -43.38
C ALA A 300 -19.87 15.77 -44.71
N THR A 301 -21.21 15.75 -44.68
CA THR A 301 -22.07 16.00 -45.84
C THR A 301 -22.21 17.48 -46.19
N GLY A 302 -21.82 18.40 -45.28
CA GLY A 302 -22.01 19.85 -45.41
C GLY A 302 -23.32 20.37 -44.79
N GLN A 303 -24.12 19.50 -44.16
CA GLN A 303 -25.30 19.88 -43.38
C GLN A 303 -24.89 20.73 -42.17
N VAL A 304 -25.59 21.85 -41.94
CA VAL A 304 -25.30 22.75 -40.82
C VAL A 304 -26.34 22.57 -39.71
N PHE A 305 -25.84 22.40 -38.49
CA PHE A 305 -26.62 22.26 -37.28
C PHE A 305 -26.36 23.44 -36.35
N LEU A 306 -27.41 23.98 -35.74
CA LEU A 306 -27.33 24.99 -34.70
C LEU A 306 -27.87 24.39 -33.41
N ASN A 307 -27.07 24.36 -32.34
CA ASN A 307 -27.43 23.75 -31.07
C ASN A 307 -28.03 22.33 -31.24
N ARG A 308 -27.40 21.51 -32.11
CA ARG A 308 -27.82 20.16 -32.52
C ARG A 308 -29.09 20.06 -33.38
N MET A 309 -29.73 21.16 -33.74
CA MET A 309 -30.88 21.16 -34.65
C MET A 309 -30.43 21.41 -36.10
N PRO A 310 -30.83 20.59 -37.08
CA PRO A 310 -30.51 20.82 -38.47
C PRO A 310 -31.21 22.10 -38.96
N ILE A 311 -30.45 23.01 -39.57
CA ILE A 311 -30.99 24.30 -40.04
C ILE A 311 -30.94 24.42 -41.56
N ASP A 312 -29.77 24.21 -42.16
CA ASP A 312 -29.57 24.41 -43.59
C ASP A 312 -28.91 23.19 -44.24
N ALA A 313 -29.49 22.78 -45.37
CA ALA A 313 -28.99 21.68 -46.19
C ALA A 313 -27.68 22.04 -46.90
N ALA A 314 -26.86 21.03 -47.18
CA ALA A 314 -25.50 21.16 -47.74
C ALA A 314 -25.40 21.86 -49.11
N THR A 315 -26.52 22.06 -49.80
CA THR A 315 -26.59 22.53 -51.19
C THR A 315 -26.72 24.04 -51.35
N ASP A 316 -27.18 24.78 -50.33
CA ASP A 316 -27.45 26.21 -50.43
C ASP A 316 -26.35 27.06 -49.76
N PRO A 317 -25.53 27.82 -50.51
CA PRO A 317 -24.47 28.67 -49.96
C PRO A 317 -25.00 29.91 -49.24
N ALA A 318 -26.27 30.31 -49.47
CA ALA A 318 -26.82 31.53 -48.88
C ALA A 318 -27.19 31.38 -47.40
N LEU A 319 -27.33 30.13 -46.90
CA LEU A 319 -27.64 29.79 -45.50
C LEU A 319 -28.76 30.68 -44.90
N PRO A 320 -29.94 30.77 -45.56
CA PRO A 320 -30.96 31.75 -45.20
C PRO A 320 -31.57 31.48 -43.82
N ALA A 321 -31.72 30.22 -43.44
CA ALA A 321 -32.32 29.86 -42.15
C ALA A 321 -31.35 30.11 -40.99
N LEU A 322 -30.06 29.84 -41.17
CA LEU A 322 -29.01 30.14 -40.20
C LEU A 322 -28.90 31.65 -39.98
N ARG A 323 -28.82 32.46 -41.06
CA ARG A 323 -28.73 33.93 -40.93
C ARG A 323 -29.91 34.52 -40.18
N LYS A 324 -31.14 34.07 -40.47
CA LYS A 324 -32.35 34.54 -39.78
C LYS A 324 -32.29 34.20 -38.28
N ARG A 325 -31.93 32.96 -37.93
CA ARG A 325 -31.83 32.49 -36.53
C ARG A 325 -30.72 33.20 -35.78
N LEU A 326 -29.55 33.38 -36.39
CA LEU A 326 -28.45 34.11 -35.78
C LEU A 326 -28.82 35.59 -35.59
N GLY A 327 -29.51 36.22 -36.54
CA GLY A 327 -30.02 37.58 -36.40
C GLY A 327 -31.01 37.73 -35.24
N GLU A 328 -31.90 36.76 -35.01
CA GLU A 328 -32.81 36.75 -33.86
C GLU A 328 -32.05 36.59 -32.52
N ILE A 329 -31.01 35.77 -32.49
CA ILE A 329 -30.20 35.51 -31.29
C ILE A 329 -29.33 36.73 -30.95
N PHE A 330 -28.60 37.27 -31.93
CA PHE A 330 -27.72 38.43 -31.74
C PHE A 330 -28.46 39.75 -31.61
N GLY A 331 -29.69 39.84 -32.14
CA GLY A 331 -30.58 40.97 -31.88
C GLY A 331 -31.01 41.07 -30.40
N LYS A 332 -31.05 39.94 -29.68
CA LYS A 332 -31.37 39.89 -28.23
C LYS A 332 -30.14 39.85 -27.33
N ASN A 333 -29.06 39.18 -27.77
CA ASN A 333 -27.81 39.00 -27.03
C ASN A 333 -26.62 39.20 -27.97
N SER A 334 -26.18 40.45 -28.13
CA SER A 334 -25.12 40.83 -29.09
C SER A 334 -23.72 40.33 -28.76
N ASP A 335 -23.53 39.74 -27.57
CA ASP A 335 -22.20 39.34 -27.05
C ASP A 335 -22.09 37.83 -26.79
N ALA A 336 -23.03 37.03 -27.30
CA ALA A 336 -22.99 35.58 -27.13
C ALA A 336 -21.80 34.96 -27.91
N PRO A 337 -20.98 34.10 -27.28
CA PRO A 337 -19.90 33.43 -27.98
C PRO A 337 -20.44 32.38 -28.97
N VAL A 338 -19.88 32.34 -30.17
CA VAL A 338 -20.17 31.32 -31.21
C VAL A 338 -19.06 30.29 -31.21
N VAL A 339 -19.43 29.01 -31.15
CA VAL A 339 -18.48 27.89 -31.28
C VAL A 339 -18.79 27.14 -32.58
N LEU A 340 -17.88 27.22 -33.55
CA LEU A 340 -17.95 26.54 -34.83
C LEU A 340 -17.18 25.22 -34.76
N ILE A 341 -17.86 24.10 -35.04
CA ILE A 341 -17.28 22.75 -34.99
C ILE A 341 -17.43 22.12 -36.38
N PRO A 342 -16.45 22.27 -37.27
CA PRO A 342 -16.46 21.61 -38.57
C PRO A 342 -16.01 20.14 -38.43
N ASN A 343 -16.71 19.23 -39.11
CA ASN A 343 -16.23 17.87 -39.33
C ASN A 343 -14.95 17.91 -40.20
N ALA A 344 -13.97 17.07 -39.89
CA ALA A 344 -12.70 16.99 -40.62
C ALA A 344 -12.86 16.74 -42.13
N LYS A 345 -13.98 16.14 -42.56
CA LYS A 345 -14.29 15.86 -43.98
C LYS A 345 -15.18 16.92 -44.63
N ALA A 346 -15.61 17.96 -43.89
CA ALA A 346 -16.45 19.01 -44.44
C ALA A 346 -15.68 19.85 -45.47
N LYS A 347 -16.33 20.25 -46.57
CA LYS A 347 -15.71 21.11 -47.59
C LYS A 347 -15.36 22.47 -46.98
N GLN A 348 -14.13 22.95 -47.19
CA GLN A 348 -13.66 24.24 -46.65
C GLN A 348 -14.56 25.42 -47.05
N ASN A 349 -15.09 25.43 -48.27
CA ASN A 349 -16.03 26.46 -48.72
C ASN A 349 -17.27 26.57 -47.80
N ARG A 350 -17.75 25.44 -47.27
CA ARG A 350 -18.92 25.42 -46.38
C ARG A 350 -18.63 26.06 -45.03
N VAL A 351 -17.41 25.89 -44.53
CA VAL A 351 -16.95 26.54 -43.28
C VAL A 351 -16.90 28.05 -43.48
N ILE A 352 -16.43 28.51 -44.64
CA ILE A 352 -16.38 29.94 -45.01
C ILE A 352 -17.79 30.52 -45.12
N ASP A 353 -18.74 29.83 -45.77
CA ASP A 353 -20.12 30.29 -45.88
C ASP A 353 -20.77 30.51 -44.49
N VAL A 354 -20.50 29.60 -43.55
CA VAL A 354 -21.00 29.69 -42.17
C VAL A 354 -20.33 30.84 -41.41
N LEU A 355 -19.03 31.06 -41.61
CA LEU A 355 -18.33 32.22 -41.02
C LEU A 355 -18.90 33.54 -41.53
N GLN A 356 -19.16 33.66 -42.83
CA GLN A 356 -19.81 34.83 -43.42
C GLN A 356 -21.25 35.03 -42.90
N ALA A 357 -21.98 33.93 -42.67
CA ALA A 357 -23.30 33.98 -42.05
C ALA A 357 -23.26 34.47 -40.59
N CYS A 358 -22.22 34.09 -39.83
CA CYS A 358 -22.01 34.58 -38.47
C CYS A 358 -21.62 36.07 -38.45
N GLU A 359 -20.73 36.48 -39.35
CA GLU A 359 -20.29 37.87 -39.49
C GLU A 359 -21.45 38.79 -39.88
N SER A 360 -22.24 38.41 -40.89
CA SER A 360 -23.42 39.19 -41.31
C SER A 360 -24.53 39.26 -40.26
N ALA A 361 -24.55 38.34 -39.30
CA ALA A 361 -25.45 38.36 -38.15
C ALA A 361 -24.90 39.16 -36.94
N GLY A 362 -23.66 39.67 -37.02
CA GLY A 362 -23.05 40.50 -35.97
C GLY A 362 -22.28 39.75 -34.89
N ALA A 363 -21.88 38.49 -35.11
CA ALA A 363 -21.08 37.73 -34.15
C ALA A 363 -19.67 38.31 -33.99
N ARG A 364 -19.33 38.79 -32.78
CA ARG A 364 -18.01 39.38 -32.46
C ARG A 364 -16.98 38.39 -31.94
N HIS A 365 -17.44 37.27 -31.40
CA HIS A 365 -16.61 36.26 -30.73
C HIS A 365 -16.87 34.89 -31.34
N ILE A 366 -16.06 34.51 -32.33
CA ILE A 366 -16.11 33.21 -32.98
C ILE A 366 -14.92 32.37 -32.52
N ALA A 367 -15.19 31.19 -31.98
CA ALA A 367 -14.20 30.19 -31.60
C ALA A 367 -14.38 28.92 -32.45
N PHE A 368 -13.29 28.20 -32.69
CA PHE A 368 -13.32 26.89 -33.34
C PHE A 368 -13.24 25.80 -32.28
N GLY A 369 -14.18 24.87 -32.31
CA GLY A 369 -14.18 23.68 -31.46
C GLY A 369 -13.74 22.44 -32.24
N VAL A 370 -13.26 21.43 -31.52
CA VAL A 370 -12.88 20.14 -32.09
C VAL A 370 -14.12 19.22 -32.13
N PRO A 371 -14.39 18.50 -33.23
CA PRO A 371 -15.48 17.53 -33.27
C PRO A 371 -15.25 16.44 -32.23
N VAL A 372 -16.27 16.17 -31.41
CA VAL A 372 -16.27 15.03 -30.48
C VAL A 372 -16.36 13.77 -31.34
N GLN A 373 -15.34 12.90 -31.26
CA GLN A 373 -15.32 11.62 -31.96
C GLN A 373 -16.22 10.59 -31.29
#